data_AF-A0A120FYI8-F1
#
_entry.id   AF-A0A120FYI8-F1
#
_cell.length_a   1.000
_cell.length_b   1.000
_cell.length_c   1.000
_cell.angle_alpha   90.00
_cell.angle_beta   90.00
_cell.angle_gamma   90.00
#
_symmetry.space_group_name_H-M   'P 1'
#
loop_
_entity.id
_entity.type
_entity.pdbx_description
1 polymer ?
#
loop_
_entity_poly.entity_id
_entity_poly.type
_entity_poly.pdbx_seq_one_letter_code
_entity_poly.pdbx_strand_id
1 'polypeptide(L)'
;MQNPITLRDIENLKKLAKQAKALHPGLSHAQRLNLMAQHHLQARSYHEVRKWVARSLEQHYERKDGGVVYCKLCRFSFVPDVAEDSTTHEKRHLNFEDALFSLGALPAAHATREQRKREAHNLIHSAPSAGEELAGVEQLVNAWYDRSLESAIGNGDWKKHPSLAEYAAMIVPTVEAWLRQSRVLYLSKYGCNRGVIPEGQTTWVQPEG
;
A
#
# COMPACT_ATOMS: atom_id res chain seq x y z
N MET A 1 8.88 20.75 -11.80
CA MET A 1 9.79 19.75 -11.19
C MET A 1 9.58 18.45 -11.93
N GLN A 2 10.63 17.84 -12.49
CA GLN A 2 10.52 16.47 -13.01
C GLN A 2 10.14 15.55 -11.85
N ASN A 3 9.15 14.67 -12.06
CA ASN A 3 8.82 13.64 -11.08
C ASN A 3 10.09 12.80 -10.80
N PRO A 4 10.39 12.50 -9.52
CA PRO A 4 11.53 11.66 -9.19
C PRO A 4 11.37 10.29 -9.87
N ILE A 5 12.46 9.74 -10.39
CA ILE A 5 12.48 8.42 -11.03
C ILE A 5 12.39 7.34 -9.94
N THR A 6 11.55 6.34 -10.18
CA THR A 6 11.07 5.35 -9.21
C THR A 6 11.43 3.91 -9.58
N LEU A 7 11.19 2.93 -8.70
CA LEU A 7 11.34 1.52 -9.04
C LEU A 7 10.34 1.09 -10.13
N ARG A 8 9.17 1.72 -10.20
CA ARG A 8 8.21 1.51 -11.31
C ARG A 8 8.79 1.85 -12.67
N ASP A 9 9.58 2.92 -12.78
CA ASP A 9 10.24 3.29 -14.02
C ASP A 9 11.23 2.21 -14.47
N ILE A 10 11.91 1.56 -13.51
CA ILE A 10 12.77 0.41 -13.79
C ILE A 10 11.97 -0.76 -14.36
N GLU A 11 10.81 -1.10 -13.76
CA GLU A 11 9.95 -2.17 -14.27
C GLU A 11 9.37 -1.85 -15.64
N ASN A 12 9.01 -0.59 -15.89
CA ASN A 12 8.56 -0.14 -17.20
C ASN A 12 9.66 -0.26 -18.25
N LEU A 13 10.89 0.17 -17.94
CA LEU A 13 12.04 -0.01 -18.84
C LEU A 13 12.31 -1.49 -19.14
N LYS A 14 12.19 -2.39 -18.15
CA LYS A 14 12.33 -3.83 -18.38
C LYS A 14 11.26 -4.36 -19.33
N LYS A 15 10.00 -3.94 -19.18
CA LYS A 15 8.90 -4.31 -20.09
C LYS A 15 9.14 -3.80 -21.50
N LEU A 16 9.52 -2.52 -21.65
CA LEU A 16 9.84 -1.91 -22.94
C LEU A 16 11.03 -2.60 -23.61
N ALA A 17 12.09 -2.93 -22.86
CA ALA A 17 13.25 -3.64 -23.39
C ALA A 17 12.91 -5.07 -23.85
N LYS A 18 11.95 -5.73 -23.20
CA LYS A 18 11.41 -7.03 -23.63
C LYS A 18 10.63 -6.90 -24.95
N GLN A 19 9.78 -5.88 -25.08
CA GLN A 19 9.01 -5.60 -26.29
C GLN A 19 9.91 -5.19 -27.46
N ALA A 20 10.95 -4.40 -27.19
CA ALA A 20 11.94 -3.94 -28.16
C ALA A 20 12.72 -5.07 -28.82
N LYS A 21 12.64 -6.33 -28.32
CA LYS A 21 13.23 -7.50 -29.00
C LYS A 21 12.67 -7.68 -30.41
N ALA A 22 11.41 -7.34 -30.66
CA ALA A 22 10.79 -7.46 -31.98
C ALA A 22 11.42 -6.49 -33.00
N LEU A 23 11.73 -5.26 -32.57
CA LEU A 23 12.30 -4.20 -33.41
C LEU A 23 13.83 -4.26 -33.48
N HIS A 24 14.48 -4.77 -32.43
CA HIS A 24 15.92 -4.85 -32.30
C HIS A 24 16.36 -6.27 -31.87
N PRO A 25 16.15 -7.29 -32.72
CA PRO A 25 16.46 -8.68 -32.37
C PRO A 25 17.97 -8.91 -32.20
N GLY A 26 18.80 -8.17 -32.94
CA GLY A 26 20.27 -8.27 -32.88
C GLY A 26 20.91 -7.66 -31.63
N LEU A 27 20.17 -6.90 -30.83
CA LEU A 27 20.68 -6.36 -29.57
C LEU A 27 20.56 -7.38 -28.43
N SER A 28 21.46 -7.34 -27.46
CA SER A 28 21.28 -8.03 -26.18
C SER A 28 20.18 -7.36 -25.35
N HIS A 29 19.68 -8.06 -24.31
CA HIS A 29 18.71 -7.42 -23.40
C HIS A 29 19.32 -6.19 -22.71
N ALA A 30 20.60 -6.24 -22.31
CA ALA A 30 21.27 -5.10 -21.67
C ALA A 30 21.38 -3.89 -22.61
N GLN A 31 21.68 -4.12 -23.89
CA GLN A 31 21.69 -3.07 -24.90
C GLN A 31 20.29 -2.48 -25.13
N ARG A 32 19.25 -3.32 -25.16
CA ARG A 32 17.85 -2.83 -25.22
C ARG A 32 17.45 -2.01 -23.99
N LEU A 33 17.90 -2.38 -22.78
CA LEU A 33 17.66 -1.56 -21.58
C LEU A 33 18.32 -0.18 -21.69
N ASN A 34 19.57 -0.10 -22.15
CA ASN A 34 20.24 1.17 -22.38
C ASN A 34 19.51 2.02 -23.42
N LEU A 35 19.10 1.39 -24.53
CA LEU A 35 18.32 2.06 -25.57
C LEU A 35 17.02 2.64 -25.01
N MET A 36 16.25 1.85 -24.25
CA MET A 36 14.99 2.32 -23.67
C MET A 36 15.22 3.42 -22.61
N ALA A 37 16.29 3.34 -21.82
CA ALA A 37 16.64 4.38 -20.85
C ALA A 37 16.97 5.72 -21.53
N GLN A 38 17.70 5.68 -22.65
CA GLN A 38 18.02 6.87 -23.45
C GLN A 38 16.76 7.47 -24.08
N HIS A 39 15.92 6.65 -24.70
CA HIS A 39 14.72 7.12 -25.40
C HIS A 39 13.63 7.65 -24.47
N HIS A 40 13.37 6.98 -23.34
CA HIS A 40 12.22 7.30 -22.49
C HIS A 40 12.54 8.20 -21.31
N LEU A 41 13.77 8.13 -20.77
CA LEU A 41 14.16 8.86 -19.57
C LEU A 41 15.34 9.80 -19.79
N GLN A 42 15.82 9.93 -21.03
CA GLN A 42 16.97 10.80 -21.38
C GLN A 42 18.24 10.48 -20.57
N ALA A 43 18.35 9.24 -20.06
CA ALA A 43 19.52 8.78 -19.32
C ALA A 43 20.59 8.27 -20.28
N ARG A 44 21.87 8.45 -19.96
CA ARG A 44 23.00 7.93 -20.75
C ARG A 44 23.01 6.40 -20.79
N SER A 45 22.53 5.75 -19.73
CA SER A 45 22.47 4.30 -19.60
C SER A 45 21.43 3.85 -18.58
N TYR A 46 21.07 2.56 -18.62
CA TYR A 46 20.24 1.93 -17.59
C TYR A 46 20.90 1.97 -16.19
N HIS A 47 22.23 1.89 -16.13
CA HIS A 47 22.97 2.02 -14.87
C HIS A 47 22.81 3.41 -14.23
N GLU A 48 22.74 4.47 -15.05
CA GLU A 48 22.46 5.81 -14.56
C GLU A 48 21.04 5.91 -13.98
N VAL A 49 20.04 5.31 -14.62
CA VAL A 49 18.68 5.23 -14.08
C VAL A 49 18.68 4.52 -12.72
N ARG A 50 19.40 3.40 -12.56
CA ARG A 50 19.54 2.72 -11.26
C ARG A 50 20.14 3.64 -10.18
N LYS A 51 21.13 4.48 -10.52
CA LYS A 51 21.67 5.48 -9.57
C LYS A 51 20.64 6.56 -9.21
N TRP A 52 19.81 6.97 -10.16
CA TRP A 52 18.74 7.94 -9.90
C TRP A 52 17.70 7.36 -8.95
N VAL A 53 17.29 6.11 -9.17
CA VAL A 53 16.37 5.39 -8.28
C VAL A 53 16.96 5.20 -6.89
N ALA A 54 18.22 4.78 -6.77
CA ALA A 54 18.86 4.65 -5.46
C ALA A 54 18.80 5.96 -4.64
N ARG A 55 19.10 7.10 -5.28
CA ARG A 55 18.96 8.42 -4.65
C ARG A 55 17.51 8.78 -4.32
N SER A 56 16.56 8.37 -5.15
CA SER A 56 15.12 8.58 -4.91
C SER A 56 14.66 7.81 -3.68
N LEU A 57 15.05 6.54 -3.55
CA LEU A 57 14.75 5.70 -2.38
C LEU A 57 15.28 6.33 -1.09
N GLU A 58 16.52 6.85 -1.11
CA GLU A 58 17.13 7.50 0.05
C GLU A 58 16.34 8.71 0.58
N GLN A 59 15.55 9.40 -0.26
CA GLN A 59 14.70 10.51 0.18
C GLN A 59 13.59 10.06 1.14
N HIS A 60 13.21 8.79 1.08
CA HIS A 60 12.22 8.19 1.96
C HIS A 60 12.82 7.67 3.27
N TYR A 61 14.14 7.66 3.42
CA TYR A 61 14.80 7.03 4.56
C TYR A 61 14.84 7.94 5.79
N GLU A 62 14.51 7.36 6.93
CA GLU A 62 14.82 7.87 8.25
C GLU A 62 15.81 6.92 8.91
N ARG A 63 17.02 7.42 9.20
CA ARG A 63 18.02 6.63 9.92
C ARG A 63 17.62 6.48 11.38
N LYS A 64 17.71 5.27 11.90
CA LYS A 64 17.56 4.93 13.32
C LYS A 64 18.92 4.45 13.85
N ASP A 65 19.02 4.28 15.17
CA ASP A 65 20.24 3.79 15.79
C ASP A 65 20.59 2.37 15.32
N GLY A 66 21.88 2.01 15.38
CA GLY A 66 22.35 0.67 15.06
C GLY A 66 22.36 0.32 13.56
N GLY A 67 22.37 1.31 12.67
CA GLY A 67 22.44 1.09 11.22
C GLY A 67 21.13 0.69 10.55
N VAL A 68 20.03 0.66 11.31
CA VAL A 68 18.68 0.40 10.79
C VAL A 68 18.12 1.65 10.12
N VAL A 69 17.49 1.47 8.97
CA VAL A 69 16.79 2.52 8.24
C VAL A 69 15.31 2.20 8.18
N TYR A 70 14.48 3.20 8.47
CA TYR A 70 13.03 3.14 8.29
C TYR A 70 12.63 3.88 7.01
N CYS A 71 11.93 3.21 6.10
CA CYS A 71 11.42 3.83 4.88
C CYS A 71 10.01 4.40 5.12
N LYS A 72 9.86 5.73 5.00
CA LYS A 72 8.60 6.44 5.22
C LYS A 72 7.49 6.06 4.23
N LEU A 73 7.85 5.64 3.00
CA LEU A 73 6.87 5.27 1.97
C LEU A 73 6.25 3.90 2.25
N CYS A 74 7.09 2.86 2.36
CA CYS A 74 6.63 1.48 2.50
C CYS A 74 6.56 0.98 3.95
N ARG A 75 6.95 1.84 4.92
CA ARG A 75 6.85 1.62 6.37
C ARG A 75 7.60 0.37 6.83
N PHE A 76 8.75 0.11 6.20
CA PHE A 76 9.59 -1.04 6.44
C PHE A 76 10.92 -0.61 7.03
N SER A 77 11.36 -1.31 8.07
CA SER A 77 12.69 -1.15 8.66
C SER A 77 13.61 -2.23 8.12
N PHE A 78 14.81 -1.84 7.70
CA PHE A 78 15.78 -2.74 7.09
C PHE A 78 17.21 -2.22 7.31
N VAL A 79 18.21 -3.08 7.16
CA VAL A 79 19.63 -2.72 7.20
C VAL A 79 20.16 -2.63 5.77
N PRO A 80 20.51 -1.43 5.25
CA PRO A 80 20.90 -1.26 3.85
C PRO A 80 22.09 -2.11 3.41
N ASP A 81 23.05 -2.34 4.32
CA ASP A 81 24.27 -3.12 4.04
C ASP A 81 24.02 -4.64 3.99
N VAL A 82 22.81 -5.09 4.36
CA VAL A 82 22.37 -6.48 4.22
C VAL A 82 21.61 -6.62 2.90
N ALA A 83 22.14 -7.41 1.97
CA ALA A 83 21.59 -7.54 0.62
C ALA A 83 20.16 -8.10 0.58
N GLU A 84 19.84 -9.04 1.48
CA GLU A 84 18.50 -9.62 1.61
C GLU A 84 17.47 -8.58 2.07
N ASP A 85 17.84 -7.77 3.07
CA ASP A 85 17.04 -6.65 3.59
C ASP A 85 16.77 -5.61 2.51
N SER A 86 17.81 -5.20 1.78
CA SER A 86 17.69 -4.25 0.68
C SER A 86 16.81 -4.78 -0.46
N THR A 87 16.92 -6.07 -0.78
CA THR A 87 16.06 -6.72 -1.80
C THR A 87 14.60 -6.78 -1.35
N THR A 88 14.37 -7.12 -0.08
CA THR A 88 13.03 -7.15 0.53
C THR A 88 12.41 -5.75 0.56
N HIS A 89 13.22 -4.74 0.92
CA HIS A 89 12.83 -3.34 0.84
C HIS A 89 12.44 -2.94 -0.60
N GLU A 90 13.30 -3.15 -1.60
CA GLU A 90 12.99 -2.77 -3.00
C GLU A 90 11.69 -3.42 -3.49
N LYS A 91 11.49 -4.72 -3.22
CA LYS A 91 10.25 -5.42 -3.60
C LYS A 91 9.02 -4.81 -2.93
N ARG A 92 9.08 -4.60 -1.62
CA ARG A 92 7.98 -3.99 -0.86
C ARG A 92 7.74 -2.55 -1.31
N HIS A 93 8.80 -1.77 -1.54
CA HIS A 93 8.72 -0.38 -1.98
C HIS A 93 8.02 -0.26 -3.33
N LEU A 94 8.37 -1.12 -4.28
CA LEU A 94 7.72 -1.19 -5.58
C LEU A 94 6.20 -1.43 -5.44
N ASN A 95 5.76 -2.32 -4.54
CA ASN A 95 4.33 -2.53 -4.31
C ASN A 95 3.63 -1.25 -3.82
N PHE A 96 4.27 -0.46 -2.96
CA PHE A 96 3.74 0.80 -2.46
C PHE A 96 3.72 1.89 -3.53
N GLU A 97 4.76 2.00 -4.36
CA GLU A 97 4.74 2.92 -5.49
C GLU A 97 3.60 2.55 -6.46
N ASP A 98 3.42 1.26 -6.76
CA ASP A 98 2.39 0.77 -7.67
C ASP A 98 0.98 1.05 -7.10
N ALA A 99 0.78 0.76 -5.82
CA ALA A 99 -0.47 1.07 -5.13
C ALA A 99 -0.75 2.57 -5.10
N LEU A 100 0.23 3.41 -4.78
CA LEU A 100 0.08 4.87 -4.79
C LEU A 100 -0.35 5.38 -6.16
N PHE A 101 0.26 4.89 -7.24
CA PHE A 101 -0.11 5.30 -8.59
C PHE A 101 -1.52 4.86 -8.98
N SER A 102 -1.92 3.63 -8.63
CA SER A 102 -3.22 3.09 -9.01
C SER A 102 -4.38 3.61 -8.15
N LEU A 103 -4.14 3.82 -6.86
CA LEU A 103 -5.16 4.25 -5.89
C LEU A 103 -5.20 5.77 -5.69
N GLY A 104 -4.14 6.50 -6.08
CA GLY A 104 -4.00 7.94 -5.89
C GLY A 104 -3.59 8.36 -4.48
N ALA A 105 -3.73 7.48 -3.49
CA ALA A 105 -3.29 7.69 -2.11
C ALA A 105 -2.90 6.37 -1.45
N LEU A 106 -2.02 6.44 -0.45
CA LEU A 106 -1.66 5.32 0.42
C LEU A 106 -2.51 5.31 1.69
N PRO A 107 -2.69 4.15 2.35
CA PRO A 107 -3.36 4.07 3.64
C PRO A 107 -2.75 5.01 4.67
N ALA A 108 -3.52 5.52 5.64
CA ALA A 108 -2.98 6.39 6.68
C ALA A 108 -1.89 5.69 7.51
N ALA A 109 -0.90 6.43 8.02
CA ALA A 109 0.19 5.87 8.84
C ALA A 109 -0.31 5.39 10.22
N HIS A 110 0.47 4.52 10.88
CA HIS A 110 0.12 3.93 12.18
C HIS A 110 -0.37 4.98 13.19
N ALA A 111 0.40 6.04 13.45
CA ALA A 111 0.03 7.08 14.41
C ALA A 111 -1.32 7.73 14.08
N THR A 112 -1.58 8.02 12.80
CA THR A 112 -2.86 8.57 12.34
C THR A 112 -4.01 7.58 12.53
N ARG A 113 -3.79 6.29 12.26
CA ARG A 113 -4.80 5.25 12.48
C ARG A 113 -5.13 5.12 13.97
N GLU A 114 -4.12 5.07 14.84
CA GLU A 114 -4.33 5.00 16.29
C GLU A 114 -5.10 6.22 16.82
N GLN A 115 -4.79 7.41 16.32
CA GLN A 115 -5.54 8.61 16.66
C GLN A 115 -7.01 8.52 16.21
N ARG A 116 -7.25 8.15 14.95
CA ARG A 116 -8.62 7.97 14.41
C ARG A 116 -9.43 6.93 15.20
N LYS A 117 -8.80 5.83 15.63
CA LYS A 117 -9.48 4.82 16.47
C LYS A 117 -9.89 5.38 17.82
N ARG A 118 -9.02 6.17 18.48
CA ARG A 118 -9.37 6.83 19.76
C ARG A 118 -10.53 7.80 19.60
N GLU A 119 -10.49 8.65 18.57
CA GLU A 119 -11.57 9.59 18.26
C GLU A 119 -12.87 8.85 17.95
N ALA A 120 -12.81 7.80 17.13
CA ALA A 120 -13.95 6.97 16.80
C ALA A 120 -14.60 6.34 18.04
N HIS A 121 -13.80 5.79 18.96
CA HIS A 121 -14.33 5.24 20.21
C HIS A 121 -15.06 6.29 21.06
N ASN A 122 -14.52 7.52 21.13
CA ASN A 122 -15.18 8.62 21.82
C ASN A 122 -16.51 8.96 21.16
N LEU A 123 -16.54 9.11 19.82
CA LEU A 123 -17.76 9.39 19.06
C LEU A 123 -18.82 8.30 19.27
N ILE A 124 -18.43 7.03 19.17
CA ILE A 124 -19.34 5.90 19.38
C ILE A 124 -19.92 5.93 20.80
N HIS A 125 -19.11 6.23 21.81
CA HIS A 125 -19.58 6.19 23.21
C HIS A 125 -20.50 7.37 23.56
N SER A 126 -20.23 8.55 23.00
CA SER A 126 -21.01 9.77 23.28
C SER A 126 -22.12 10.04 22.24
N ALA A 127 -22.35 9.16 21.27
CA ALA A 127 -23.26 9.40 20.16
C ALA A 127 -24.72 9.58 20.63
N PRO A 128 -25.34 10.76 20.42
CA PRO A 128 -26.73 11.04 20.75
C PRO A 128 -27.71 10.48 19.70
N SER A 129 -27.22 10.00 18.56
CA SER A 129 -28.06 9.52 17.45
C SER A 129 -27.44 8.35 16.71
N ALA A 130 -28.28 7.58 16.00
CA ALA A 130 -27.84 6.51 15.10
C ALA A 130 -26.89 7.00 13.99
N GLY A 131 -27.06 8.24 13.51
CA GLY A 131 -26.21 8.82 12.49
C GLY A 131 -24.80 9.14 13.00
N GLU A 132 -24.70 9.71 14.21
CA GLU A 132 -23.40 10.00 14.83
C GLU A 132 -22.68 8.71 15.27
N GLU A 133 -23.42 7.73 15.78
CA GLU A 133 -22.86 6.41 16.07
C GLU A 133 -22.32 5.75 14.80
N LEU A 134 -23.07 5.81 13.70
CA LEU A 134 -22.62 5.30 12.40
C LEU A 134 -21.34 6.00 11.94
N ALA A 135 -21.26 7.32 12.04
CA ALA A 135 -20.06 8.07 11.66
C ALA A 135 -18.84 7.64 12.48
N GLY A 136 -19.00 7.43 13.79
CA GLY A 136 -17.95 6.90 14.66
C GLY A 136 -17.52 5.48 14.26
N VAL A 137 -18.47 4.58 13.99
CA VAL A 137 -18.16 3.22 13.53
C VAL A 137 -17.46 3.24 12.17
N GLU A 138 -17.91 4.07 11.23
CA GLU A 138 -17.25 4.22 9.92
C GLU A 138 -15.82 4.76 10.03
N GLN A 139 -15.55 5.67 10.96
CA GLN A 139 -14.18 6.12 11.25
C GLN A 139 -13.30 4.98 11.78
N LEU A 140 -13.84 4.13 12.66
CA LEU A 140 -13.16 2.96 13.19
C LEU A 140 -12.86 1.92 12.09
N VAL A 141 -13.86 1.61 11.26
CA VAL A 141 -13.74 0.70 10.11
C VAL A 141 -12.70 1.21 9.11
N ASN A 142 -12.70 2.51 8.79
CA ASN A 142 -11.70 3.12 7.91
C ASN A 142 -10.28 2.95 8.44
N ALA A 143 -10.06 3.10 9.76
CA ALA A 143 -8.73 2.92 10.35
C ALA A 143 -8.25 1.47 10.25
N TRP A 144 -9.14 0.49 10.37
CA TRP A 144 -8.78 -0.92 10.16
C TRP A 144 -8.63 -1.30 8.71
N TYR A 145 -9.45 -0.74 7.82
CA TYR A 145 -9.29 -0.86 6.38
C TYR A 145 -7.91 -0.38 5.94
N ASP A 146 -7.48 0.79 6.40
CA ASP A 146 -6.15 1.33 6.12
C ASP A 146 -5.03 0.35 6.55
N ARG A 147 -5.14 -0.22 7.75
CA ARG A 147 -4.16 -1.21 8.25
C ARG A 147 -4.18 -2.48 7.40
N SER A 148 -5.36 -2.97 7.04
CA SER A 148 -5.52 -4.16 6.23
C SER A 148 -4.97 -3.97 4.82
N LEU A 149 -5.25 -2.82 4.19
CA LEU A 149 -4.75 -2.47 2.87
C LEU A 149 -3.24 -2.26 2.89
N GLU A 150 -2.67 -1.63 3.93
CA GLU A 150 -1.22 -1.52 4.10
C GLU A 150 -0.54 -2.89 4.13
N SER A 151 -1.13 -3.85 4.85
CA SER A 151 -0.63 -5.24 4.89
C SER A 151 -0.70 -5.89 3.51
N ALA A 152 -1.82 -5.75 2.82
CA ALA A 152 -2.00 -6.30 1.47
C ALA A 152 -1.04 -5.68 0.45
N ILE A 153 -0.77 -4.37 0.53
CA ILE A 153 0.24 -3.71 -0.31
C ILE A 153 1.63 -4.28 0.00
N GLY A 154 1.96 -4.40 1.30
CA GLY A 154 3.21 -4.99 1.75
C GLY A 154 3.49 -6.37 1.16
N ASN A 155 2.46 -7.22 1.10
CA ASN A 155 2.56 -8.60 0.61
C ASN A 155 2.41 -8.73 -0.91
N GLY A 156 1.90 -7.70 -1.58
CA GLY A 156 1.66 -7.69 -3.04
C GLY A 156 0.25 -8.11 -3.45
N ASP A 157 -0.67 -8.28 -2.51
CA ASP A 157 -2.03 -8.77 -2.72
C ASP A 157 -3.07 -7.64 -2.87
N TRP A 158 -2.64 -6.38 -2.81
CA TRP A 158 -3.53 -5.21 -2.76
C TRP A 158 -4.51 -5.10 -3.93
N LYS A 159 -4.18 -5.63 -5.11
CA LYS A 159 -5.07 -5.63 -6.28
C LYS A 159 -6.32 -6.51 -6.08
N LYS A 160 -6.28 -7.42 -5.10
CA LYS A 160 -7.39 -8.30 -4.71
C LYS A 160 -7.99 -7.89 -3.37
N HIS A 161 -7.44 -6.86 -2.71
CA HIS A 161 -7.97 -6.37 -1.44
C HIS A 161 -9.41 -5.85 -1.68
N PRO A 162 -10.37 -6.21 -0.81
CA PRO A 162 -11.75 -5.77 -0.97
C PRO A 162 -11.84 -4.25 -0.96
N SER A 163 -12.82 -3.69 -1.66
CA SER A 163 -13.15 -2.27 -1.49
C SER A 163 -13.56 -1.97 -0.06
N LEU A 164 -13.54 -0.69 0.34
CA LEU A 164 -13.98 -0.27 1.68
C LEU A 164 -15.39 -0.76 2.03
N ALA A 165 -16.32 -0.72 1.07
CA ALA A 165 -17.69 -1.17 1.29
C ALA A 165 -17.77 -2.68 1.51
N GLU A 166 -17.05 -3.48 0.72
CA GLU A 166 -16.97 -4.93 0.88
C GLU A 166 -16.29 -5.30 2.21
N TYR A 167 -15.20 -4.62 2.56
CA TYR A 167 -14.51 -4.80 3.84
C TYR A 167 -15.43 -4.48 5.02
N ALA A 168 -16.20 -3.38 4.95
CA ALA A 168 -17.19 -3.01 5.96
C ALA A 168 -18.29 -4.08 6.13
N ALA A 169 -18.70 -4.74 5.05
CA ALA A 169 -19.62 -5.87 5.10
C ALA A 169 -19.01 -7.11 5.79
N MET A 170 -17.71 -7.33 5.59
CA MET A 170 -16.96 -8.47 6.15
C MET A 170 -16.67 -8.32 7.65
N ILE A 171 -16.49 -7.09 8.12
CA ILE A 171 -16.11 -6.77 9.50
C ILE A 171 -17.30 -6.68 10.46
N VAL A 172 -18.54 -6.88 9.97
CA VAL A 172 -19.78 -6.79 10.77
C VAL A 172 -19.69 -7.54 12.10
N PRO A 173 -19.23 -8.81 12.17
CA PRO A 173 -19.14 -9.52 13.44
C PRO A 173 -18.27 -8.80 14.49
N THR A 174 -17.21 -8.14 14.06
CA THR A 174 -16.30 -7.41 14.95
C THR A 174 -16.91 -6.08 15.43
N VAL A 175 -17.73 -5.42 14.61
CA VAL A 175 -18.34 -4.12 14.97
C VAL A 175 -19.73 -4.21 15.59
N GLU A 176 -20.36 -5.38 15.57
CA GLU A 176 -21.76 -5.57 15.99
C GLU A 176 -22.04 -5.03 17.41
N ALA A 177 -21.08 -5.16 18.33
CA ALA A 177 -21.18 -4.63 19.69
C ALA A 177 -21.25 -3.09 19.78
N TRP A 178 -20.75 -2.36 18.78
CA TRP A 178 -20.81 -0.89 18.74
C TRP A 178 -22.01 -0.35 17.93
N LEU A 179 -22.70 -1.21 17.18
CA LEU A 179 -23.87 -0.86 16.38
C LEU A 179 -25.16 -0.87 17.22
N ARG A 180 -25.23 -0.06 18.29
CA ARG A 180 -26.38 -0.07 19.22
C ARG A 180 -27.62 0.56 18.61
N GLN A 181 -27.46 1.72 17.99
CA GLN A 181 -28.54 2.51 17.37
C GLN A 181 -28.43 2.50 15.84
N SER A 182 -27.21 2.32 15.32
CA SER A 182 -26.86 2.43 13.90
C SER A 182 -26.95 1.13 13.11
N ARG A 183 -27.30 0.00 13.74
CA ARG A 183 -27.28 -1.33 13.08
C ARG A 183 -28.03 -1.38 11.76
N VAL A 184 -29.26 -0.87 11.72
CA VAL A 184 -30.07 -0.86 10.49
C VAL A 184 -29.42 -0.01 9.41
N LEU A 185 -28.87 1.15 9.78
CA LEU A 185 -28.20 2.05 8.83
C LEU A 185 -26.93 1.40 8.26
N TYR A 186 -26.11 0.82 9.13
CA TYR A 186 -24.87 0.15 8.73
C TYR A 186 -25.15 -1.02 7.78
N LEU A 187 -26.08 -1.92 8.16
CA LEU A 187 -26.43 -3.08 7.35
C LEU A 187 -27.13 -2.69 6.04
N SER A 188 -27.94 -1.62 6.04
CA SER A 188 -28.53 -1.11 4.81
C SER A 188 -27.48 -0.52 3.87
N LYS A 189 -26.40 0.07 4.40
CA LYS A 189 -25.35 0.70 3.61
C LYS A 189 -24.32 -0.28 3.07
N TYR A 190 -23.89 -1.22 3.91
CA TYR A 190 -22.76 -2.12 3.61
C TYR A 190 -23.18 -3.58 3.42
N GLY A 191 -24.35 -3.99 3.90
CA GLY A 191 -24.72 -5.39 3.97
C GLY A 191 -23.96 -6.16 5.06
N CYS A 192 -23.91 -7.49 4.93
CA CYS A 192 -23.23 -8.37 5.88
C CYS A 192 -22.69 -9.60 5.14
N ASN A 193 -21.38 -9.81 5.21
CA ASN A 193 -20.70 -10.95 4.59
C ASN A 193 -19.79 -11.66 5.62
N ARG A 194 -20.37 -12.56 6.41
CA ARG A 194 -19.67 -13.22 7.52
C ARG A 194 -18.70 -14.29 7.03
N GLY A 195 -17.66 -14.57 7.81
CA GLY A 195 -16.75 -15.71 7.60
C GLY A 195 -15.54 -15.43 6.71
N VAL A 196 -15.45 -14.27 6.05
CA VAL A 196 -14.29 -13.89 5.23
C VAL A 196 -13.15 -13.35 6.09
N ILE A 197 -13.46 -12.51 7.08
CA ILE A 197 -12.52 -12.09 8.13
C ILE A 197 -12.97 -12.79 9.42
N PRO A 198 -12.11 -13.58 10.07
CA PRO A 198 -12.46 -14.26 11.32
C PRO A 198 -12.91 -13.28 12.40
N GLU A 199 -13.80 -13.72 13.28
CA GLU A 199 -14.28 -12.89 14.39
C GLU A 199 -13.11 -12.43 15.28
N GLY A 200 -13.13 -11.16 15.67
CA GLY A 200 -12.04 -10.53 16.42
C GLY A 200 -10.82 -10.14 15.57
N GLN A 201 -10.75 -10.56 14.31
CA GLN A 201 -9.75 -10.10 13.37
C GLN A 201 -10.24 -8.86 12.62
N THR A 202 -9.28 -8.03 12.21
CA THR A 202 -9.57 -6.85 11.39
C THR A 202 -8.61 -6.67 10.22
N THR A 203 -7.86 -7.72 9.88
CA THR A 203 -7.00 -7.74 8.70
C THR A 203 -7.54 -8.77 7.72
N TRP A 204 -7.87 -8.33 6.51
CA TRP A 204 -8.15 -9.22 5.39
C TRP A 204 -6.84 -9.84 4.91
N VAL A 205 -6.86 -11.15 4.70
CA VAL A 205 -5.78 -11.92 4.10
C VAL A 205 -6.35 -12.58 2.85
N GLN A 206 -5.57 -12.59 1.76
CA GLN A 206 -6.01 -13.24 0.53
C GLN A 206 -6.24 -14.74 0.82
N PRO A 207 -7.44 -15.29 0.53
CA PRO A 207 -7.67 -16.73 0.65
C PRO A 207 -6.69 -17.52 -0.23
N GLU A 208 -6.21 -18.64 0.30
CA GLU A 208 -5.51 -19.65 -0.49
C GLU A 208 -6.51 -20.23 -1.51
N GLY A 209 -6.11 -20.23 -2.78
CA GLY A 209 -6.93 -20.73 -3.90
C GLY A 209 -6.61 -22.17 -4.25
#